data_AF-A0A6P8I904-F1
#
_entry.id   AF-A0A6P8I904-F1
#
_cell.length_a   1.000
_cell.length_b   1.000
_cell.length_c   1.000
_cell.angle_alpha   90.00
_cell.angle_beta   90.00
_cell.angle_gamma   90.00
#
_symmetry.space_group_name_H-M   'P 1'
#
loop_
_entity.id
_entity.type
_entity.pdbx_description
1 polymer ?
#
loop_
_entity_poly.entity_id
_entity_poly.type
_entity_poly.pdbx_seq_one_letter_code
_entity_poly.pdbx_strand_id
1 'polypeptide(L)'
;MSKAFYIKLIDLKPNTMRIITNVRIGRLTCILSTIVIVACLFVLSHFTFHASTTHFFNGVKHKFHHWFQKAVFDHNWEDIHCRRKFKNETHVDDSWVQVISEQLNIKDGQAVFDSNTGCNDWIIALRKKFPRLKIGGGHTDPYAVEYAKRLFNDTADTFVIVDKYTGKLQANAPSIMYDHAINYAGLREMSKEAQCTLVGELLRIIKPGGSIYLGHNMEENECKVFEKYTSFVRLPGCYWSDCLKTRTDISDIYYIKESDLYGPHKDIDSCYTAVFIHRRVIINRVKNGPEEIKPKYKEHPKKYYCTPEPTDQGMAQGAKELFDKHMIPAHPRSLAGSLLKYKQSKMPKNDTSN
;
A
#
# COMPACT_ATOMS: atom_id res chain seq x y z
N MET A 1 28.79 64.41 49.02
CA MET A 1 30.19 64.11 48.64
C MET A 1 30.23 62.76 47.95
N SER A 2 30.27 62.76 46.62
CA SER A 2 30.22 61.55 45.77
C SER A 2 31.62 61.22 45.28
N LYS A 3 32.13 60.01 45.57
CA LYS A 3 33.43 59.52 45.07
C LYS A 3 33.21 58.84 43.72
N ALA A 4 33.74 59.47 42.67
CA ALA A 4 33.81 58.93 41.32
C ALA A 4 34.79 57.75 41.25
N PHE A 5 34.33 56.63 40.68
CA PHE A 5 35.14 55.49 40.28
C PHE A 5 35.89 55.86 38.98
N TYR A 6 37.16 56.24 39.10
CA TYR A 6 38.06 56.41 37.97
C TYR A 6 38.58 55.04 37.52
N ILE A 7 38.10 54.56 36.37
CA ILE A 7 38.69 53.42 35.68
C ILE A 7 40.08 53.84 35.21
N LYS A 8 41.09 53.20 35.76
CA LYS A 8 42.50 53.33 35.36
C LYS A 8 42.64 52.69 33.98
N LEU A 9 42.56 53.52 32.94
CA LEU A 9 42.94 53.15 31.57
C LEU A 9 44.42 52.74 31.59
N ILE A 10 44.64 51.43 31.51
CA ILE A 10 45.96 50.85 31.36
C ILE A 10 46.48 51.25 29.98
N ASP A 11 47.57 52.02 30.00
CA ASP A 11 48.33 52.45 28.84
C ASP A 11 49.02 51.22 28.22
N LEU A 12 48.28 50.47 27.40
CA LEU A 12 48.80 49.33 26.65
C LEU A 12 49.62 49.86 25.47
N LYS A 13 50.94 49.65 25.54
CA LYS A 13 51.88 49.95 24.45
C LYS A 13 51.29 49.50 23.09
N PRO A 14 51.47 50.28 22.01
CA PRO A 14 50.86 50.01 20.70
C PRO A 14 51.19 48.61 20.13
N ASN A 15 52.32 48.03 20.51
CA ASN A 15 52.68 46.65 20.14
C ASN A 15 51.85 45.58 20.87
N THR A 16 51.42 45.82 22.11
CA THR A 16 50.62 44.87 22.91
C THR A 16 49.17 44.84 22.44
N MET A 17 48.62 45.99 22.00
CA MET A 17 47.29 46.05 21.37
C MET A 17 47.26 45.26 20.04
N ARG A 18 48.27 45.38 19.17
CA ARG A 18 48.36 44.59 17.92
C ARG A 18 48.40 43.08 18.16
N ILE A 19 49.11 42.62 19.18
CA ILE A 19 49.22 41.18 19.50
C ILE A 19 47.88 40.61 19.96
N ILE A 20 47.13 41.34 20.81
CA ILE A 20 45.82 40.88 21.30
C ILE A 20 44.80 40.84 20.15
N THR A 21 44.80 41.83 19.25
CA THR A 21 43.91 41.85 18.08
C THR A 21 44.22 40.73 17.10
N ASN A 22 45.51 40.45 16.84
CA ASN A 22 45.93 39.35 15.97
C ASN A 22 45.60 37.96 16.53
N VAL A 23 45.71 37.78 17.86
CA VAL A 23 45.31 36.52 18.52
C VAL A 23 43.78 36.33 18.49
N ARG A 24 43.00 37.40 18.64
CA ARG A 24 41.53 37.34 18.53
C ARG A 24 41.06 37.08 17.11
N ILE A 25 41.67 37.74 16.11
CA ILE A 25 41.38 37.50 14.69
C ILE A 25 41.77 36.06 14.32
N GLY A 26 42.94 35.58 14.74
CA GLY A 26 43.39 34.20 14.51
C GLY A 26 42.47 33.13 15.11
N ARG A 27 41.93 33.37 16.31
CA ARG A 27 40.92 32.48 16.92
C ARG A 27 39.60 32.51 16.16
N LEU A 28 39.17 33.68 15.68
CA LEU A 28 37.94 33.81 14.90
C LEU A 28 38.05 33.10 13.54
N THR A 29 39.18 33.24 12.84
CA THR A 29 39.44 32.54 11.59
C THR A 29 39.57 31.03 11.77
N CYS A 30 40.18 30.55 12.86
CA CYS A 30 40.19 29.12 13.18
C CYS A 30 38.79 28.56 13.48
N ILE A 31 37.91 29.31 14.16
CA ILE A 31 36.55 28.87 14.43
C ILE A 31 35.72 28.85 13.14
N LEU A 32 35.82 29.91 12.34
CA LEU A 32 35.13 30.01 11.05
C LEU A 32 35.60 28.93 10.06
N SER A 33 36.90 28.66 9.97
CA SER A 33 37.41 27.58 9.13
C SER A 33 36.95 26.21 9.63
N THR A 34 36.86 25.99 10.94
CA THR A 34 36.30 24.76 11.50
C THR A 34 34.82 24.60 11.13
N ILE A 35 34.02 25.66 11.25
CA ILE A 35 32.59 25.64 10.88
C ILE A 35 32.42 25.36 9.38
N VAL A 36 33.23 26.01 8.54
CA VAL A 36 33.22 25.79 7.08
C VAL A 36 33.65 24.37 6.74
N ILE A 37 34.68 23.82 7.39
CA ILE A 37 35.11 22.44 7.18
C ILE A 37 34.01 21.46 7.61
N VAL A 38 33.39 21.66 8.77
CA VAL A 38 32.26 20.82 9.23
C VAL A 38 31.08 20.91 8.27
N ALA A 39 30.75 22.11 7.77
CA ALA A 39 29.70 22.30 6.78
C ALA A 39 30.04 21.64 5.43
N CYS A 40 31.28 21.77 4.96
CA CYS A 40 31.75 21.12 3.73
C CYS A 40 31.78 19.59 3.88
N LEU A 41 32.22 19.06 5.02
CA LEU A 41 32.18 17.63 5.32
C LEU A 41 30.75 17.12 5.42
N PHE A 42 29.84 17.91 6.00
CA PHE A 42 28.42 17.59 6.05
C PHE A 42 27.81 17.54 4.64
N VAL A 43 28.08 18.55 3.80
CA VAL A 43 27.62 18.59 2.40
C VAL A 43 28.24 17.45 1.57
N LEU A 44 29.55 17.21 1.70
CA LEU A 44 30.26 16.11 1.03
C LEU A 44 29.73 14.75 1.48
N SER A 45 29.44 14.56 2.78
CA SER A 45 28.79 13.35 3.27
C SER A 45 27.41 13.18 2.63
N HIS A 46 26.66 14.27 2.42
CA HIS A 46 25.37 14.24 1.73
C HIS A 46 25.49 13.80 0.27
N PHE A 47 26.55 14.23 -0.43
CA PHE A 47 26.80 13.86 -1.83
C PHE A 47 27.38 12.44 -1.98
N THR A 48 28.33 12.04 -1.15
CA THR A 48 28.92 10.68 -1.18
C THR A 48 27.92 9.62 -0.71
N PHE A 49 27.03 9.96 0.22
CA PHE A 49 25.92 9.11 0.66
C PHE A 49 24.80 9.03 -0.40
N HIS A 50 24.74 9.96 -1.35
CA HIS A 50 23.85 9.88 -2.52
C HIS A 50 24.42 8.99 -3.64
N ALA A 51 25.74 8.88 -3.75
CA ALA A 51 26.42 8.14 -4.81
C ALA A 51 26.66 6.64 -4.48
N SER A 52 26.56 6.24 -3.21
CA SER A 52 26.92 4.89 -2.74
C SER A 52 25.77 4.16 -2.03
N THR A 53 24.58 4.12 -2.60
CA THR A 53 23.45 3.40 -2.00
C THR A 53 23.26 2.01 -2.60
N THR A 54 23.90 1.01 -1.98
CA THR A 54 23.43 -0.38 -1.94
C THR A 54 22.40 -0.55 -0.81
N HIS A 55 21.53 -1.56 -0.97
CA HIS A 55 20.28 -1.85 -0.23
C HIS A 55 20.26 -1.69 1.31
N PHE A 56 21.40 -1.68 2.01
CA PHE A 56 21.48 -1.69 3.48
C PHE A 56 21.14 -0.32 4.12
N PHE A 57 21.42 0.80 3.45
CA PHE A 57 21.28 2.14 4.04
C PHE A 57 19.89 2.76 3.92
N ASN A 58 18.96 2.14 3.19
CA ASN A 58 17.62 2.71 2.97
C ASN A 58 16.80 2.82 4.27
N GLY A 59 16.92 1.84 5.17
CA GLY A 59 16.24 1.86 6.48
C GLY A 59 16.82 2.90 7.45
N VAL A 60 18.14 3.10 7.42
CA VAL A 60 18.83 4.11 8.25
C VAL A 60 18.53 5.52 7.74
N LYS A 61 18.52 5.71 6.42
CA LYS A 61 18.18 6.98 5.76
C LYS A 61 16.78 7.46 6.13
N HIS A 62 15.79 6.58 6.11
CA HIS A 62 14.41 6.97 6.43
C HIS A 62 14.23 7.33 7.92
N LYS A 63 14.85 6.55 8.82
CA LYS A 63 14.86 6.85 10.26
C LYS A 63 15.59 8.16 10.59
N PHE A 64 16.75 8.41 9.96
CA PHE A 64 17.49 9.67 10.13
C PHE A 64 16.74 10.87 9.56
N HIS A 65 16.14 10.74 8.37
CA HIS A 65 15.37 11.81 7.75
C HIS A 65 14.17 12.23 8.61
N HIS A 66 13.41 11.26 9.13
CA HIS A 66 12.30 11.55 10.04
C HIS A 66 12.77 12.12 11.37
N TRP A 67 13.84 11.58 11.97
CA TRP A 67 14.40 12.14 13.20
C TRP A 67 14.87 13.58 12.98
N PHE A 68 15.58 13.86 11.89
CA PHE A 68 16.07 15.20 11.57
C PHE A 68 14.93 16.17 11.30
N GLN A 69 13.91 15.77 10.53
CA GLN A 69 12.72 16.60 10.30
C GLN A 69 11.97 16.91 11.60
N LYS A 70 11.83 15.93 12.48
CA LYS A 70 11.21 16.13 13.79
C LYS A 70 12.06 17.00 14.71
N ALA A 71 13.36 16.74 14.79
CA ALA A 71 14.27 17.41 15.71
C ALA A 71 14.66 18.83 15.28
N VAL A 72 14.68 19.10 13.97
CA VAL A 72 15.13 20.39 13.40
C VAL A 72 13.96 21.25 12.92
N PHE A 73 12.89 20.65 12.39
CA PHE A 73 11.78 21.38 11.78
C PHE A 73 10.43 21.22 12.50
N ASP A 74 10.38 20.45 13.61
CA ASP A 74 9.16 20.15 14.37
C ASP A 74 7.99 19.67 13.50
N HIS A 75 8.31 18.99 12.40
CA HIS A 75 7.32 18.40 11.51
C HIS A 75 7.11 16.94 11.88
N ASN A 76 5.94 16.63 12.46
CA ASN A 76 5.53 15.26 12.69
C ASN A 76 5.07 14.61 11.37
N TRP A 77 5.04 13.28 11.36
CA TRP A 77 4.63 12.50 10.18
C TRP A 77 3.25 12.95 9.67
N GLU A 78 2.30 13.16 10.57
CA GLU A 78 0.95 13.65 10.24
C GLU A 78 0.96 15.06 9.62
N ASP A 79 1.89 15.93 9.99
CA ASP A 79 1.96 17.29 9.44
C ASP A 79 2.47 17.26 7.99
N ILE A 80 3.40 16.35 7.70
CA ILE A 80 4.00 16.15 6.37
C ILE A 80 3.01 15.45 5.45
N HIS A 81 2.38 14.36 5.91
CA HIS A 81 1.61 13.46 5.06
C HIS A 81 0.10 13.75 5.06
N CYS A 82 -0.44 14.29 6.15
CA CYS A 82 -1.90 14.43 6.31
C CYS A 82 -2.39 15.89 6.34
N ARG A 83 -1.58 16.85 6.84
CA ARG A 83 -2.03 18.25 7.00
C ARG A 83 -1.60 19.19 5.88
N ARG A 84 -0.49 18.93 5.16
CA ARG A 84 0.02 19.80 4.08
C ARG A 84 0.07 19.08 2.73
N LYS A 85 -0.62 19.64 1.74
CA LYS A 85 -0.47 19.44 0.28
C LYS A 85 -0.82 18.08 -0.36
N PHE A 86 -0.93 16.96 0.37
CA PHE A 86 -1.27 15.64 -0.22
C PHE A 86 -2.74 15.21 -0.08
N LYS A 87 -3.63 16.17 0.21
CA LYS A 87 -5.08 15.96 0.40
C LYS A 87 -5.81 15.21 -0.73
N ASN A 88 -5.22 15.04 -1.91
CA ASN A 88 -5.96 14.56 -3.08
C ASN A 88 -5.87 13.03 -3.31
N GLU A 89 -4.83 12.34 -2.83
CA GLU A 89 -4.63 10.91 -3.20
C GLU A 89 -5.23 9.91 -2.22
N THR A 90 -5.57 10.33 -1.00
CA THR A 90 -6.08 9.45 0.06
C THR A 90 -7.39 9.93 0.68
N HIS A 91 -8.00 10.98 0.11
CA HIS A 91 -9.28 11.48 0.56
C HIS A 91 -10.36 10.42 0.43
N VAL A 92 -11.19 10.30 1.46
CA VAL A 92 -12.36 9.43 1.45
C VAL A 92 -13.61 10.27 1.59
N ASP A 93 -14.44 10.25 0.55
CA ASP A 93 -15.75 10.89 0.58
C ASP A 93 -16.77 10.07 1.38
N ASP A 94 -17.68 10.75 2.08
CA ASP A 94 -18.77 10.10 2.83
C ASP A 94 -19.64 9.20 1.92
N SER A 95 -19.76 9.53 0.63
CA SER A 95 -20.47 8.73 -0.38
C SER A 95 -19.76 7.41 -0.68
N TRP A 96 -18.43 7.38 -0.67
CA TRP A 96 -17.65 6.16 -0.91
C TRP A 96 -17.78 5.20 0.26
N VAL A 97 -17.79 5.73 1.48
CA VAL A 97 -18.03 4.98 2.72
C VAL A 97 -19.41 4.31 2.67
N GLN A 98 -20.43 5.00 2.15
CA GLN A 98 -21.74 4.38 1.92
C GLN A 98 -21.63 3.17 1.00
N VAL A 99 -21.11 3.36 -0.21
CA VAL A 99 -21.03 2.30 -1.23
C VAL A 99 -20.23 1.10 -0.73
N ILE A 100 -19.03 1.33 -0.18
CA ILE A 100 -18.16 0.25 0.32
C ILE A 100 -18.80 -0.46 1.51
N SER A 101 -19.44 0.26 2.43
CA SER A 101 -20.13 -0.40 3.55
C SER A 101 -21.29 -1.29 3.09
N GLU A 102 -21.98 -0.96 2.00
CA GLU A 102 -23.04 -1.80 1.43
C GLU A 102 -22.48 -3.02 0.69
N GLN A 103 -21.37 -2.87 -0.03
CA GLN A 103 -20.67 -3.97 -0.71
C GLN A 103 -20.03 -4.95 0.27
N LEU A 104 -19.55 -4.46 1.41
CA LEU A 104 -18.99 -5.30 2.46
C LEU A 104 -20.04 -5.77 3.47
N ASN A 105 -21.25 -5.18 3.47
CA ASN A 105 -22.31 -5.38 4.46
C ASN A 105 -21.84 -5.09 5.90
N ILE A 106 -21.12 -4.00 6.07
CA ILE A 106 -20.65 -3.52 7.37
C ILE A 106 -21.85 -3.06 8.20
N LYS A 107 -21.85 -3.47 9.45
CA LYS A 107 -22.86 -3.14 10.46
C LYS A 107 -22.20 -2.56 11.69
N ASP A 108 -22.97 -1.73 12.38
CA ASP A 108 -22.55 -1.18 13.65
C ASP A 108 -22.28 -2.29 14.69
N GLY A 109 -21.21 -2.14 15.47
CA GLY A 109 -20.75 -3.14 16.44
C GLY A 109 -19.83 -4.24 15.88
N GLN A 110 -19.61 -4.29 14.57
CA GLN A 110 -18.61 -5.19 13.95
C GLN A 110 -17.19 -4.64 14.08
N ALA A 111 -16.21 -5.43 13.63
CA ALA A 111 -14.79 -5.06 13.60
C ALA A 111 -14.26 -4.91 12.16
N VAL A 112 -13.52 -3.83 11.88
CA VAL A 112 -12.90 -3.58 10.56
C VAL A 112 -11.40 -3.37 10.72
N PHE A 113 -10.62 -3.98 9.83
CA PHE A 113 -9.16 -3.78 9.74
C PHE A 113 -8.79 -3.01 8.48
N ASP A 114 -8.17 -1.84 8.62
CA ASP A 114 -7.60 -1.10 7.48
C ASP A 114 -6.10 -1.38 7.34
N SER A 115 -5.73 -2.10 6.29
CA SER A 115 -4.35 -2.56 6.06
C SER A 115 -3.45 -1.54 5.34
N ASN A 116 -3.96 -0.32 5.13
CA ASN A 116 -3.17 0.82 4.68
C ASN A 116 -3.67 2.10 5.37
N THR A 117 -3.58 2.15 6.70
CA THR A 117 -4.24 3.19 7.50
C THR A 117 -3.87 4.61 7.09
N GLY A 118 -2.59 4.88 6.79
CA GLY A 118 -2.13 6.18 6.33
C GLY A 118 -2.60 7.31 7.25
N CYS A 119 -3.39 8.24 6.69
CA CYS A 119 -3.99 9.36 7.44
C CYS A 119 -5.25 9.01 8.23
N ASN A 120 -5.73 7.77 8.11
CA ASN A 120 -6.87 7.17 8.79
C ASN A 120 -8.26 7.60 8.27
N ASP A 121 -8.34 8.24 7.10
CA ASP A 121 -9.58 8.78 6.53
C ASP A 121 -10.71 7.74 6.46
N TRP A 122 -10.41 6.52 5.99
CA TRP A 122 -11.38 5.41 5.93
C TRP A 122 -11.95 5.05 7.30
N ILE A 123 -11.09 4.79 8.28
CA ILE A 123 -11.52 4.35 9.61
C ILE A 123 -12.18 5.48 10.42
N ILE A 124 -11.77 6.74 10.22
CA ILE A 124 -12.46 7.92 10.77
C ILE A 124 -13.89 7.98 10.22
N ALA A 125 -14.04 7.93 8.88
CA ALA A 125 -15.35 8.06 8.24
C ALA A 125 -16.27 6.86 8.57
N LEU A 126 -15.71 5.65 8.67
CA LEU A 126 -16.44 4.47 9.11
C LEU A 126 -16.92 4.60 10.56
N ARG A 127 -16.10 5.07 11.51
CA ARG A 127 -16.54 5.27 12.90
C ARG A 127 -17.57 6.40 13.04
N LYS A 128 -17.50 7.42 12.18
CA LYS A 128 -18.56 8.46 12.11
C LYS A 128 -19.91 7.85 11.72
N LYS A 129 -19.90 6.91 10.76
CA LYS A 129 -21.13 6.24 10.28
C LYS A 129 -21.60 5.10 11.20
N PHE A 130 -20.67 4.35 11.79
CA PHE A 130 -20.90 3.19 12.66
C PHE A 130 -20.18 3.41 14.00
N PRO A 131 -20.81 4.11 14.96
CA PRO A 131 -20.13 4.58 16.18
C PRO A 131 -19.56 3.49 17.09
N ARG A 132 -20.13 2.27 17.04
CA ARG A 132 -19.67 1.11 17.84
C ARG A 132 -18.74 0.19 17.05
N LEU A 133 -18.31 0.60 15.86
CA LEU A 133 -17.36 -0.17 15.06
C LEU A 133 -16.02 -0.27 15.80
N LYS A 134 -15.56 -1.50 16.00
CA LYS A 134 -14.21 -1.78 16.49
C LYS A 134 -13.26 -1.65 15.31
N ILE A 135 -12.15 -0.96 15.49
CA ILE A 135 -11.19 -0.73 14.42
C ILE A 135 -9.83 -1.27 14.80
N GLY A 136 -9.12 -1.75 13.79
CA GLY A 136 -7.69 -1.93 13.82
C GLY A 136 -7.12 -1.61 12.46
N GLY A 137 -5.81 -1.77 12.32
CA GLY A 137 -5.21 -1.54 11.03
C GLY A 137 -3.72 -1.82 10.97
N GLY A 138 -3.15 -1.59 9.81
CA GLY A 138 -1.71 -1.61 9.64
C GLY A 138 -1.24 -0.69 8.54
N HIS A 139 0.05 -0.39 8.60
CA HIS A 139 0.74 0.40 7.60
C HIS A 139 2.20 -0.03 7.51
N THR A 140 2.83 0.22 6.36
CA THR A 140 4.24 -0.13 6.14
C THR A 140 5.20 0.82 6.86
N ASP A 141 4.80 2.07 7.02
CA ASP A 141 5.49 3.08 7.81
C ASP A 141 5.12 2.96 9.31
N PRO A 142 6.07 2.66 10.21
CA PRO A 142 5.84 2.63 11.65
C PRO A 142 5.30 3.95 12.23
N TYR A 143 5.64 5.11 11.65
CA TYR A 143 5.17 6.40 12.16
C TYR A 143 3.67 6.62 11.89
N ALA A 144 3.15 6.09 10.77
CA ALA A 144 1.72 6.09 10.49
C ALA A 144 0.95 5.20 11.48
N VAL A 145 1.52 4.03 11.83
CA VAL A 145 0.98 3.14 12.86
C VAL A 145 0.94 3.86 14.21
N GLU A 146 2.02 4.51 14.62
CA GLU A 146 2.05 5.27 15.87
C GLU A 146 1.08 6.47 15.86
N TYR A 147 0.87 7.11 14.70
CA TYR A 147 -0.16 8.14 14.57
C TYR A 147 -1.57 7.58 14.76
N ALA A 148 -1.88 6.43 14.14
CA ALA A 148 -3.17 5.75 14.30
C ALA A 148 -3.44 5.35 15.75
N LYS A 149 -2.43 4.81 16.46
CA LYS A 149 -2.53 4.48 17.89
C LYS A 149 -2.86 5.67 18.79
N ARG A 150 -2.29 6.85 18.48
CA ARG A 150 -2.60 8.08 19.21
C ARG A 150 -4.03 8.56 18.95
N LEU A 151 -4.48 8.42 17.70
CA LEU A 151 -5.82 8.85 17.29
C LEU A 151 -6.92 7.93 17.84
N PHE A 152 -6.67 6.63 17.90
CA PHE A 152 -7.60 5.59 18.36
C PHE A 152 -7.05 4.90 19.60
N ASN A 153 -6.95 5.69 20.68
CA ASN A 153 -6.40 5.22 21.94
C ASN A 153 -7.20 4.05 22.55
N ASP A 154 -8.48 3.92 22.21
CA ASP A 154 -9.38 2.87 22.68
C ASP A 154 -9.12 1.50 22.04
N THR A 155 -8.38 1.45 20.92
CA THR A 155 -7.99 0.22 20.23
C THR A 155 -6.53 0.22 19.79
N ALA A 156 -5.65 0.93 20.50
CA ALA A 156 -4.26 1.15 20.08
C ALA A 156 -3.45 -0.15 19.87
N ASP A 157 -3.77 -1.23 20.60
CA ASP A 157 -3.12 -2.54 20.48
C ASP A 157 -3.47 -3.29 19.19
N THR A 158 -4.50 -2.84 18.47
CA THR A 158 -4.97 -3.45 17.22
C THR A 158 -4.26 -2.93 15.96
N PHE A 159 -3.36 -1.94 16.13
CA PHE A 159 -2.59 -1.35 15.04
C PHE A 159 -1.19 -1.97 14.93
N VAL A 160 -0.89 -2.54 13.77
CA VAL A 160 0.32 -3.34 13.53
C VAL A 160 1.13 -2.82 12.33
N ILE A 161 2.42 -3.14 12.31
CA ILE A 161 3.28 -2.84 11.16
C ILE A 161 3.07 -3.92 10.10
N VAL A 162 2.96 -3.49 8.84
CA VAL A 162 2.97 -4.37 7.66
C VAL A 162 4.38 -4.38 7.09
N ASP A 163 4.98 -5.56 6.94
CA ASP A 163 6.28 -5.65 6.28
C ASP A 163 6.12 -5.40 4.76
N LYS A 164 6.70 -4.30 4.26
CA LYS A 164 6.55 -3.87 2.85
C LYS A 164 7.08 -4.90 1.84
N TYR A 165 8.06 -5.70 2.22
CA TYR A 165 8.75 -6.62 1.30
C TYR A 165 8.12 -8.00 1.26
N THR A 166 7.52 -8.43 2.36
CA THR A 166 6.91 -9.76 2.50
C THR A 166 5.39 -9.72 2.56
N GLY A 167 4.78 -8.56 2.80
CA GLY A 167 3.34 -8.42 3.02
C GLY A 167 2.85 -8.96 4.37
N LYS A 168 3.74 -9.41 5.25
CA LYS A 168 3.35 -10.01 6.54
C LYS A 168 2.91 -8.96 7.55
N LEU A 169 1.87 -9.27 8.31
CA LEU A 169 1.50 -8.51 9.51
C LEU A 169 2.45 -8.89 10.65
N GLN A 170 3.05 -7.92 11.34
CA GLN A 170 3.98 -8.21 12.42
C GLN A 170 3.25 -8.77 13.66
N ALA A 171 3.47 -10.08 13.88
CA ALA A 171 3.31 -11.00 15.03
C ALA A 171 2.10 -10.90 15.99
N ASN A 172 1.36 -9.80 16.09
CA ASN A 172 0.35 -9.59 17.13
C ASN A 172 -1.09 -9.50 16.62
N ALA A 173 -1.33 -9.64 15.31
CA ALA A 173 -2.70 -9.63 14.77
C ALA A 173 -3.40 -10.98 15.01
N PRO A 174 -4.37 -11.07 15.94
CA PRO A 174 -5.05 -12.32 16.26
C PRO A 174 -5.78 -12.86 15.04
N SER A 175 -5.71 -14.16 14.81
CA SER A 175 -6.51 -14.81 13.76
C SER A 175 -8.01 -14.65 14.06
N ILE A 176 -8.82 -14.41 13.03
CA ILE A 176 -10.30 -14.39 13.13
C ILE A 176 -10.83 -13.29 14.09
N MET A 177 -10.20 -12.12 14.11
CA MET A 177 -10.60 -10.99 14.94
C MET A 177 -11.61 -10.04 14.27
N TYR A 178 -11.48 -9.84 12.96
CA TYR A 178 -12.20 -8.79 12.23
C TYR A 178 -13.37 -9.35 11.43
N ASP A 179 -14.44 -8.58 11.27
CA ASP A 179 -15.54 -8.94 10.38
C ASP A 179 -15.21 -8.56 8.93
N HIS A 180 -14.48 -7.47 8.72
CA HIS A 180 -14.09 -7.02 7.38
C HIS A 180 -12.67 -6.46 7.37
N ALA A 181 -12.04 -6.43 6.19
CA ALA A 181 -10.81 -5.68 5.98
C ALA A 181 -10.89 -4.79 4.74
N ILE A 182 -10.12 -3.71 4.77
CA ILE A 182 -9.98 -2.76 3.68
C ILE A 182 -8.49 -2.60 3.38
N ASN A 183 -8.16 -2.47 2.11
CA ASN A 183 -6.91 -1.88 1.65
C ASN A 183 -7.25 -0.88 0.55
N TYR A 184 -6.97 0.39 0.78
CA TYR A 184 -7.14 1.42 -0.25
C TYR A 184 -5.77 1.93 -0.67
N ALA A 185 -5.41 1.70 -1.93
CA ALA A 185 -4.21 2.21 -2.58
C ALA A 185 -2.85 1.82 -1.96
N GLY A 186 -2.81 0.95 -0.93
CA GLY A 186 -1.57 0.55 -0.27
C GLY A 186 -0.82 -0.55 -1.01
N LEU A 187 -1.55 -1.46 -1.65
CA LEU A 187 -0.98 -2.61 -2.34
C LEU A 187 -0.07 -2.23 -3.52
N ARG A 188 -0.39 -1.14 -4.24
CA ARG A 188 0.34 -0.72 -5.46
C ARG A 188 1.81 -0.37 -5.24
N GLU A 189 2.22 -0.16 -3.99
CA GLU A 189 3.62 0.10 -3.61
C GLU A 189 4.42 -1.16 -3.23
N MET A 190 3.78 -2.32 -3.23
CA MET A 190 4.36 -3.61 -2.83
C MET A 190 4.56 -4.50 -4.07
N SER A 191 5.54 -5.42 -4.02
CA SER A 191 5.68 -6.44 -5.08
C SER A 191 4.43 -7.31 -5.18
N LYS A 192 4.22 -7.96 -6.33
CA LYS A 192 3.08 -8.86 -6.56
C LYS A 192 2.97 -9.91 -5.43
N GLU A 193 4.10 -10.52 -5.08
CA GLU A 193 4.19 -11.56 -4.05
C GLU A 193 3.84 -11.03 -2.65
N ALA A 194 4.31 -9.83 -2.32
CA ALA A 194 3.98 -9.17 -1.05
C ALA A 194 2.49 -8.78 -1.00
N GLN A 195 1.92 -8.30 -2.11
CA GLN A 195 0.49 -8.00 -2.20
C GLN A 195 -0.36 -9.25 -1.96
N CYS A 196 -0.05 -10.37 -2.63
CA CYS A 196 -0.75 -11.63 -2.46
C CYS A 196 -0.61 -12.17 -1.02
N THR A 197 0.57 -12.05 -0.43
CA THR A 197 0.81 -12.45 0.96
C THR A 197 0.01 -11.60 1.94
N LEU A 198 -0.05 -10.28 1.75
CA LEU A 198 -0.85 -9.40 2.59
C LEU A 198 -2.33 -9.76 2.51
N VAL A 199 -2.89 -9.96 1.33
CA VAL A 199 -4.30 -10.39 1.19
C VAL A 199 -4.53 -11.75 1.84
N GLY A 200 -3.55 -12.66 1.77
CA GLY A 200 -3.55 -13.92 2.51
C GLY A 200 -3.63 -13.73 4.03
N GLU A 201 -2.88 -12.78 4.57
CA GLU A 201 -2.91 -12.38 5.99
C GLU A 201 -4.23 -11.70 6.37
N LEU A 202 -4.81 -10.87 5.50
CA LEU A 202 -6.15 -10.29 5.72
C LEU A 202 -7.22 -11.37 5.82
N LEU A 203 -7.19 -12.36 4.93
CA LEU A 203 -8.09 -13.51 5.01
C LEU A 203 -7.90 -14.33 6.30
N ARG A 204 -6.68 -14.39 6.85
CA ARG A 204 -6.39 -15.07 8.12
C ARG A 204 -7.05 -14.38 9.31
N ILE A 205 -7.06 -13.04 9.34
CA ILE A 205 -7.57 -12.26 10.47
C ILE A 205 -9.09 -11.99 10.39
N ILE A 206 -9.72 -12.19 9.24
CA ILE A 206 -11.16 -11.99 9.05
C ILE A 206 -11.96 -13.22 9.49
N LYS A 207 -13.15 -13.04 10.05
CA LYS A 207 -14.06 -14.13 10.45
C LYS A 207 -14.67 -14.84 9.24
N PRO A 208 -15.08 -16.12 9.37
CA PRO A 208 -15.95 -16.75 8.37
C PRO A 208 -17.16 -15.86 8.07
N GLY A 209 -17.46 -15.63 6.79
CA GLY A 209 -18.55 -14.74 6.34
C GLY A 209 -18.17 -13.27 6.27
N GLY A 210 -16.96 -12.92 6.69
CA GLY A 210 -16.40 -11.59 6.49
C GLY A 210 -15.93 -11.32 5.07
N SER A 211 -15.52 -10.10 4.80
CA SER A 211 -15.18 -9.65 3.45
C SER A 211 -14.00 -8.67 3.40
N ILE A 212 -13.35 -8.61 2.25
CA ILE A 212 -12.23 -7.72 1.96
C ILE A 212 -12.60 -6.80 0.81
N TYR A 213 -12.28 -5.51 0.95
CA TYR A 213 -12.24 -4.56 -0.17
C TYR A 213 -10.78 -4.19 -0.47
N LEU A 214 -10.37 -4.34 -1.72
CA LEU A 214 -9.10 -3.87 -2.25
C LEU A 214 -9.37 -2.78 -3.29
N GLY A 215 -8.94 -1.56 -3.02
CA GLY A 215 -9.07 -0.41 -3.92
C GLY A 215 -7.79 -0.08 -4.67
N HIS A 216 -7.93 0.67 -5.76
CA HIS A 216 -6.84 1.19 -6.59
C HIS A 216 -5.94 0.11 -7.18
N ASN A 217 -6.51 -1.05 -7.54
CA ASN A 217 -5.77 -2.08 -8.25
C ASN A 217 -5.54 -1.64 -9.70
N MET A 218 -4.31 -1.83 -10.18
CA MET A 218 -3.92 -1.53 -11.57
C MET A 218 -3.56 -2.82 -12.29
N GLU A 219 -4.53 -3.37 -13.03
CA GLU A 219 -4.31 -4.56 -13.86
C GLU A 219 -3.90 -4.18 -15.31
N GLU A 220 -2.94 -4.92 -15.86
CA GLU A 220 -2.27 -4.69 -17.15
C GLU A 220 -3.24 -4.58 -18.34
N ASN A 221 -4.34 -5.33 -18.31
CA ASN A 221 -5.31 -5.39 -19.40
C ASN A 221 -6.21 -4.15 -19.51
N GLU A 222 -6.22 -3.29 -18.49
CA GLU A 222 -7.25 -2.26 -18.36
C GLU A 222 -6.69 -0.82 -18.22
N CYS A 223 -5.39 -0.64 -17.97
CA CYS A 223 -4.84 0.69 -17.70
C CYS A 223 -3.93 1.22 -18.80
N LYS A 224 -4.33 2.30 -19.48
CA LYS A 224 -3.48 2.99 -20.46
C LYS A 224 -2.63 4.11 -19.86
N VAL A 225 -2.72 4.34 -18.54
CA VAL A 225 -2.05 5.47 -17.83
C VAL A 225 -0.69 5.08 -17.25
N PHE A 226 -0.09 3.98 -17.73
CA PHE A 226 1.11 3.37 -17.17
C PHE A 226 2.37 4.24 -17.20
N GLU A 227 2.41 5.25 -18.06
CA GLU A 227 3.51 6.22 -18.12
C GLU A 227 3.50 7.19 -16.93
N LYS A 228 2.33 7.42 -16.31
CA LYS A 228 2.19 8.30 -15.14
C LYS A 228 2.65 7.65 -13.83
N TYR A 229 2.65 6.32 -13.76
CA TYR A 229 2.85 5.56 -12.52
C TYR A 229 3.99 4.54 -12.63
N THR A 230 5.16 4.98 -13.08
CA THR A 230 6.34 4.10 -13.27
C THR A 230 6.86 3.47 -11.97
N SER A 231 6.54 4.06 -10.82
CA SER A 231 6.93 3.57 -9.48
C SER A 231 5.96 2.54 -8.89
N PHE A 232 4.78 2.35 -9.46
CA PHE A 232 3.78 1.42 -8.94
C PHE A 232 3.80 0.07 -9.63
N VAL A 233 3.49 -0.98 -8.86
CA VAL A 233 3.48 -2.35 -9.35
C VAL A 233 2.20 -2.60 -10.14
N ARG A 234 2.37 -2.99 -11.40
CA ARG A 234 1.29 -3.39 -12.31
C ARG A 234 0.99 -4.87 -12.10
N LEU A 235 -0.28 -5.22 -11.98
CA LEU A 235 -0.72 -6.60 -11.82
C LEU A 235 -1.10 -7.20 -13.18
N PRO A 236 -0.85 -8.50 -13.44
CA PRO A 236 -1.45 -9.17 -14.60
C PRO A 236 -2.98 -9.06 -14.56
N GLY A 237 -3.65 -9.20 -15.71
CA GLY A 237 -5.12 -9.25 -15.74
C GLY A 237 -5.69 -10.38 -14.87
N CYS A 238 -6.76 -10.10 -14.12
CA CYS A 238 -7.40 -11.04 -13.19
C CYS A 238 -6.46 -11.60 -12.11
N TYR A 239 -5.50 -10.81 -11.65
CA TYR A 239 -4.42 -11.27 -10.77
C TYR A 239 -4.93 -11.93 -9.50
N TRP A 240 -5.97 -11.36 -8.88
CA TRP A 240 -6.48 -11.85 -7.60
C TRP A 240 -7.12 -13.23 -7.72
N SER A 241 -7.74 -13.52 -8.86
CA SER A 241 -8.31 -14.84 -9.15
C SER A 241 -7.21 -15.90 -9.26
N ASP A 242 -6.02 -15.56 -9.79
CA ASP A 242 -4.88 -16.48 -9.87
C ASP A 242 -4.12 -16.59 -8.54
N CYS A 243 -3.82 -15.46 -7.88
CA CYS A 243 -3.15 -15.40 -6.58
C CYS A 243 -3.88 -16.22 -5.51
N LEU A 244 -5.22 -16.20 -5.52
CA LEU A 244 -6.04 -16.86 -4.50
C LEU A 244 -6.66 -18.19 -4.95
N LYS A 245 -6.29 -18.73 -6.12
CA LYS A 245 -6.92 -19.93 -6.71
C LYS A 245 -6.86 -21.18 -5.82
N THR A 246 -5.86 -21.27 -4.95
CA THR A 246 -5.67 -22.43 -4.05
C THR A 246 -6.44 -22.29 -2.73
N ARG A 247 -7.07 -21.14 -2.47
CA ARG A 247 -7.81 -20.86 -1.23
C ARG A 247 -9.21 -21.44 -1.32
N THR A 248 -9.47 -22.47 -0.50
CA THR A 248 -10.78 -23.12 -0.40
C THR A 248 -11.73 -22.41 0.56
N ASP A 249 -11.23 -21.45 1.34
CA ASP A 249 -12.01 -20.68 2.31
C ASP A 249 -12.60 -19.38 1.74
N ILE A 250 -12.56 -19.21 0.41
CA ILE A 250 -13.18 -18.11 -0.32
C ILE A 250 -14.45 -18.60 -1.01
N SER A 251 -15.53 -17.86 -0.87
CA SER A 251 -16.81 -18.14 -1.54
C SER A 251 -17.03 -17.31 -2.80
N ASP A 252 -16.52 -16.08 -2.85
CA ASP A 252 -16.72 -15.18 -3.99
C ASP A 252 -15.54 -14.21 -4.15
N ILE A 253 -15.11 -13.96 -5.38
CA ILE A 253 -14.18 -12.90 -5.76
C ILE A 253 -14.77 -12.19 -6.96
N TYR A 254 -15.04 -10.89 -6.83
CA TYR A 254 -15.56 -10.10 -7.93
C TYR A 254 -14.93 -8.72 -8.00
N TYR A 255 -15.10 -8.10 -9.16
CA TYR A 255 -14.46 -6.87 -9.56
C TYR A 255 -15.52 -5.84 -9.93
N ILE A 256 -15.21 -4.57 -9.68
CA ILE A 256 -16.00 -3.42 -10.15
C ILE A 256 -15.01 -2.30 -10.51
N LYS A 257 -15.24 -1.60 -11.61
CA LYS A 257 -14.47 -0.38 -11.89
C LYS A 257 -14.71 0.66 -10.81
N GLU A 258 -13.66 1.31 -10.33
CA GLU A 258 -13.84 2.33 -9.28
C GLU A 258 -14.65 3.53 -9.79
N SER A 259 -14.56 3.86 -11.08
CA SER A 259 -15.43 4.85 -11.71
C SER A 259 -16.91 4.45 -11.70
N ASP A 260 -17.23 3.15 -11.72
CA ASP A 260 -18.60 2.65 -11.63
C ASP A 260 -19.10 2.63 -10.17
N LEU A 261 -18.20 2.53 -9.19
CA LEU A 261 -18.53 2.57 -7.75
C LEU A 261 -18.74 3.99 -7.25
N TYR A 262 -17.81 4.88 -7.61
CA TYR A 262 -17.70 6.21 -7.03
C TYR A 262 -18.17 7.32 -7.97
N GLY A 263 -18.45 6.99 -9.22
CA GLY A 263 -18.70 7.95 -10.29
C GLY A 263 -17.40 8.54 -10.87
N PRO A 264 -17.52 9.43 -11.87
CA PRO A 264 -16.36 10.10 -12.45
C PRO A 264 -15.71 11.02 -11.40
N HIS A 265 -14.45 10.75 -11.08
CA HIS A 265 -13.67 11.56 -10.14
C HIS A 265 -12.30 11.88 -10.75
N LYS A 266 -11.82 13.11 -10.54
CA LYS A 266 -10.53 13.58 -11.10
C LYS A 266 -9.31 12.79 -10.57
N ASP A 267 -9.46 12.21 -9.37
CA ASP A 267 -8.38 11.49 -8.67
C ASP A 267 -8.50 9.96 -8.83
N ILE A 268 -9.55 9.45 -9.49
CA ILE A 268 -9.73 8.03 -9.80
C ILE A 268 -9.56 7.85 -11.31
N ASP A 269 -8.42 7.30 -11.70
CA ASP A 269 -8.22 6.94 -13.11
C ASP A 269 -9.20 5.84 -13.52
N SER A 270 -9.72 5.91 -14.75
CA SER A 270 -10.74 4.99 -15.28
C SER A 270 -10.31 3.52 -15.30
N CYS A 271 -9.02 3.26 -15.11
CA CYS A 271 -8.46 1.93 -15.11
C CYS A 271 -8.40 1.28 -13.72
N TYR A 272 -8.66 2.03 -12.64
CA TYR A 272 -8.64 1.46 -11.30
C TYR A 272 -9.83 0.53 -11.09
N THR A 273 -9.51 -0.62 -10.50
CA THR A 273 -10.48 -1.66 -10.23
C THR A 273 -10.53 -1.94 -8.73
N ALA A 274 -11.75 -1.99 -8.21
CA ALA A 274 -12.07 -2.46 -6.88
C ALA A 274 -12.28 -3.97 -6.92
N VAL A 275 -11.67 -4.68 -5.97
CA VAL A 275 -11.81 -6.13 -5.83
C VAL A 275 -12.44 -6.42 -4.49
N PHE A 276 -13.46 -7.27 -4.50
CA PHE A 276 -14.17 -7.72 -3.32
C PHE A 276 -13.97 -9.21 -3.16
N ILE A 277 -13.58 -9.63 -1.96
CA ILE A 277 -13.34 -11.04 -1.63
C ILE A 277 -14.21 -11.39 -0.43
N HIS A 278 -15.03 -12.42 -0.57
CA HIS A 278 -15.93 -12.87 0.51
C HIS A 278 -15.47 -14.23 1.03
N ARG A 279 -15.29 -14.31 2.36
CA ARG A 279 -14.85 -15.53 3.05
C ARG A 279 -16.01 -16.49 3.24
N ARG A 280 -15.80 -17.76 2.94
CA ARG A 280 -16.81 -18.81 3.03
C ARG A 280 -17.31 -19.02 4.46
N VAL A 281 -18.60 -19.32 4.60
CA VAL A 281 -19.22 -19.85 5.83
C VAL A 281 -19.71 -21.26 5.55
N ILE A 282 -19.23 -22.23 6.33
CA ILE A 282 -19.72 -23.62 6.29
C ILE A 282 -20.43 -23.88 7.61
N ILE A 283 -21.73 -24.20 7.54
CA ILE A 283 -22.48 -24.66 8.72
C ILE A 283 -22.72 -26.16 8.59
N ASN A 284 -22.21 -26.92 9.55
CA ASN A 284 -22.57 -28.33 9.69
C ASN A 284 -23.90 -28.45 10.43
N ARG A 285 -24.97 -28.67 9.68
CA ARG A 285 -26.26 -29.06 10.28
C ARG A 285 -26.26 -30.57 10.43
N VAL A 286 -26.42 -31.05 11.66
CA VAL A 286 -26.37 -32.47 12.07
C VAL A 286 -27.22 -33.40 11.19
N LYS A 287 -28.25 -32.90 10.51
CA LYS A 287 -29.15 -33.67 9.63
C LYS A 287 -28.91 -33.55 8.12
N ASN A 288 -28.25 -32.49 7.63
CA ASN A 288 -28.22 -32.15 6.19
C ASN A 288 -26.82 -32.05 5.58
N GLY A 289 -25.77 -32.36 6.36
CA GLY A 289 -24.39 -32.17 5.94
C GLY A 289 -23.94 -30.70 5.97
N PRO A 290 -22.73 -30.41 5.45
CA PRO A 290 -22.22 -29.05 5.33
C PRO A 290 -23.04 -28.25 4.31
N GLU A 291 -23.64 -27.15 4.76
CA GLU A 291 -24.33 -26.18 3.91
C GLU A 291 -23.47 -24.92 3.78
N GLU A 292 -23.17 -24.53 2.54
CA GLU A 292 -22.47 -23.28 2.24
C GLU A 292 -23.46 -22.12 2.20
N ILE A 293 -23.21 -21.09 3.00
CA ILE A 293 -24.04 -19.87 3.00
C ILE A 293 -23.45 -18.88 2.01
N LYS A 294 -24.29 -18.45 1.06
CA LYS A 294 -23.93 -17.38 0.14
C LYS A 294 -23.62 -16.08 0.91
N PRO A 295 -22.56 -15.35 0.54
CA PRO A 295 -22.26 -14.06 1.15
C PRO A 295 -23.45 -13.11 1.06
N LYS A 296 -23.61 -12.27 2.09
CA LYS A 296 -24.65 -11.25 2.13
C LYS A 296 -24.01 -9.91 1.85
N TYR A 297 -24.22 -9.38 0.65
CA TYR A 297 -23.88 -8.02 0.25
C TYR A 297 -24.91 -7.50 -0.75
N LYS A 298 -24.98 -6.19 -0.94
CA LYS A 298 -25.85 -5.59 -1.97
C LYS A 298 -25.15 -5.71 -3.32
N GLU A 299 -25.66 -6.53 -4.23
CA GLU A 299 -25.03 -6.69 -5.55
C GLU A 299 -24.99 -5.38 -6.32
N HIS A 300 -23.82 -5.10 -6.92
CA HIS A 300 -23.64 -3.95 -7.80
C HIS A 300 -23.96 -4.32 -9.26
N PRO A 301 -24.71 -3.50 -10.02
CA PRO A 301 -25.09 -3.84 -11.40
C PRO A 301 -23.91 -3.92 -12.38
N LYS A 302 -22.77 -3.30 -12.04
CA LYS A 302 -21.52 -3.33 -12.81
C LYS A 302 -20.50 -4.34 -12.29
N LYS A 303 -20.90 -5.22 -11.38
CA LYS A 303 -20.08 -6.33 -10.90
C LYS A 303 -19.73 -7.25 -12.06
N TYR A 304 -18.46 -7.63 -12.14
CA TYR A 304 -17.97 -8.63 -13.09
C TYR A 304 -17.02 -9.63 -12.43
N TYR A 305 -16.91 -10.79 -13.08
CA TYR A 305 -16.00 -11.85 -12.69
C TYR A 305 -14.84 -11.89 -13.68
N CYS A 306 -13.63 -12.01 -13.16
CA CYS A 306 -12.41 -12.05 -13.96
C CYS A 306 -11.79 -13.44 -13.82
N THR A 307 -11.58 -14.13 -14.95
CA THR A 307 -10.85 -15.39 -15.02
C THR A 307 -9.50 -15.14 -15.70
N PRO A 308 -8.38 -15.59 -15.12
CA PRO A 308 -7.08 -15.44 -15.75
C PRO A 308 -7.09 -16.05 -17.15
N GLU A 309 -6.57 -15.33 -18.14
CA GLU A 309 -6.34 -15.93 -19.45
C GLU A 309 -5.31 -17.06 -19.31
N PRO A 310 -5.47 -18.19 -20.02
CA PRO A 310 -4.47 -19.24 -19.99
C PRO A 310 -3.13 -18.67 -20.45
N THR A 311 -2.10 -18.73 -19.61
CA THR A 311 -0.75 -18.37 -20.04
C THR A 311 -0.31 -19.33 -21.15
N ASP A 312 0.52 -18.87 -22.10
CA ASP A 312 1.06 -19.74 -23.16
C ASP A 312 1.79 -20.98 -22.58
N GLN A 313 2.35 -20.85 -21.38
CA GLN A 313 2.91 -21.97 -20.61
C GLN A 313 1.84 -22.93 -20.09
N GLY A 314 0.69 -22.44 -19.60
CA GLY A 314 -0.45 -23.26 -19.20
C GLY A 314 -1.13 -23.97 -20.37
N MET A 315 -1.15 -23.36 -21.56
CA MET A 315 -1.60 -24.04 -22.78
C MET A 315 -0.62 -25.14 -23.22
N ALA A 316 0.69 -24.90 -23.14
CA ALA A 316 1.69 -25.91 -23.45
C ALA A 316 1.67 -27.08 -22.45
N GLN A 317 1.44 -26.80 -21.17
CA GLN A 317 1.38 -27.80 -20.12
C GLN A 317 0.07 -28.60 -20.14
N GLY A 318 -1.07 -27.94 -20.39
CA GLY A 318 -2.36 -28.59 -20.62
C GLY A 318 -2.39 -29.40 -21.92
N ALA A 319 -1.72 -28.94 -22.98
CA ALA A 319 -1.52 -29.73 -24.19
C ALA A 319 -0.66 -30.97 -23.88
N LYS A 320 0.44 -30.81 -23.14
CA LYS A 320 1.31 -31.92 -22.74
C LYS A 320 0.58 -32.97 -21.89
N GLU A 321 -0.23 -32.55 -20.91
CA GLU A 321 -1.08 -33.47 -20.13
C GLU A 321 -2.14 -34.17 -20.98
N LEU A 322 -2.74 -33.48 -21.96
CA LEU A 322 -3.67 -34.10 -22.91
C LEU A 322 -2.97 -35.14 -23.80
N PHE A 323 -1.75 -34.84 -24.27
CA PHE A 323 -0.92 -35.75 -25.07
C PHE A 323 -0.49 -36.98 -24.27
N ASP A 324 -0.02 -36.79 -23.04
CA ASP A 324 0.42 -37.87 -22.15
C ASP A 324 -0.75 -38.76 -21.73
N LYS A 325 -1.96 -38.20 -21.57
CA LYS A 325 -3.15 -38.95 -21.15
C LYS A 325 -3.86 -39.68 -22.29
N HIS A 326 -3.66 -39.28 -23.55
CA HIS A 326 -4.35 -39.88 -24.71
C HIS A 326 -3.46 -40.73 -25.62
N MET A 327 -2.15 -40.85 -25.35
CA MET A 327 -1.19 -41.66 -26.15
C MET A 327 -1.55 -41.71 -27.65
N ILE A 328 -1.67 -40.53 -28.29
CA ILE A 328 -1.86 -40.49 -29.74
C ILE A 328 -0.46 -40.36 -30.34
N PRO A 329 0.06 -41.39 -31.05
CA PRO A 329 1.31 -41.26 -31.79
C PRO A 329 1.04 -40.39 -33.02
N ALA A 330 0.97 -39.08 -32.84
CA ALA A 330 0.73 -38.14 -33.92
C ALA A 330 2.07 -37.63 -34.46
N HIS A 331 2.38 -38.02 -35.70
CA HIS A 331 3.53 -37.54 -36.46
C HIS A 331 3.54 -35.99 -36.51
N PRO A 332 4.68 -35.30 -36.31
CA PRO A 332 4.77 -33.84 -36.13
C PRO A 332 4.07 -32.96 -37.19
N ARG A 333 3.82 -33.50 -38.39
CA ARG A 333 3.14 -32.79 -39.49
C ARG A 333 1.62 -32.68 -39.31
N SER A 334 0.96 -33.58 -38.56
CA SER A 334 -0.50 -33.49 -38.32
C SER A 334 -0.85 -32.47 -37.23
N LEU A 335 0.10 -32.17 -36.33
CA LEU A 335 -0.05 -31.19 -35.26
C LEU A 335 -0.12 -29.76 -35.80
N ALA A 336 0.79 -29.39 -36.70
CA ALA A 336 0.84 -28.06 -37.30
C ALA A 336 -0.46 -27.74 -38.06
N GLY A 337 -1.00 -28.72 -38.81
CA GLY A 337 -2.27 -28.57 -39.53
C GLY A 337 -3.48 -28.43 -38.61
N SER A 338 -3.50 -29.12 -37.46
CA SER A 338 -4.60 -29.06 -36.50
C SER A 338 -4.61 -27.75 -35.70
N LEU A 339 -3.44 -27.26 -35.31
CA LEU A 339 -3.27 -25.95 -34.66
C LEU A 339 -3.62 -24.80 -35.61
N LEU A 340 -3.27 -24.90 -36.91
CA LEU A 340 -3.65 -23.90 -37.90
C LEU A 340 -5.18 -23.84 -38.09
N LYS A 341 -5.86 -24.99 -38.18
CA LYS A 341 -7.32 -25.07 -38.30
C LYS A 341 -8.03 -24.48 -37.08
N TYR A 342 -7.52 -24.76 -35.88
CA TYR A 342 -8.07 -24.17 -34.65
C TYR A 342 -7.91 -22.63 -34.63
N LYS A 343 -6.73 -22.13 -35.01
CA LYS A 343 -6.45 -20.69 -35.09
C LYS A 343 -7.34 -19.98 -36.12
N GLN A 344 -7.61 -20.64 -37.26
CA GLN A 344 -8.53 -20.14 -38.28
C GLN A 344 -10.00 -20.16 -37.84
N SER A 345 -10.41 -21.13 -37.00
CA SER A 345 -11.78 -21.21 -36.48
C SER A 345 -12.12 -20.15 -35.42
N LYS A 346 -11.10 -19.49 -34.85
CA LYS A 346 -11.22 -18.46 -33.80
C LYS A 346 -11.09 -17.04 -34.33
N MET A 347 -10.79 -16.84 -35.62
CA MET A 347 -10.82 -15.51 -36.22
C MET A 347 -12.27 -15.14 -36.58
N PRO A 348 -12.76 -13.94 -36.19
CA PRO A 348 -14.08 -13.51 -36.60
C PRO A 348 -14.15 -13.44 -38.13
N LYS A 349 -15.19 -14.03 -38.71
CA LYS A 349 -15.47 -13.88 -40.14
C LYS A 349 -15.78 -12.40 -40.37
N ASN A 350 -14.96 -11.72 -41.16
CA ASN A 350 -15.35 -10.44 -41.72
C ASN A 350 -16.52 -10.69 -42.67
N ASP A 351 -17.73 -10.32 -42.24
CA ASP A 351 -18.86 -10.15 -43.15
C ASP A 351 -18.56 -8.93 -44.02
N THR A 352 -18.00 -9.20 -45.19
CA THR A 352 -18.12 -8.29 -46.34
C THR A 352 -19.29 -8.78 -47.18
N SER A 353 -20.43 -8.10 -47.05
CA SER A 353 -21.48 -8.11 -48.07
C SER A 353 -22.18 -6.75 -48.10
N ASN A 354 -21.85 -6.00 -49.15
CA ASN A 354 -22.58 -4.97 -49.91
C ASN A 354 -23.40 -3.90 -49.17
#